data_AF-A0A3M1YGT5-F1
#
_entry.id   AF-A0A3M1YGT5-F1
#
_cell.length_a   1.000
_cell.length_b   1.000
_cell.length_c   1.000
_cell.angle_alpha   90.00
_cell.angle_beta   90.00
_cell.angle_gamma   90.00
#
_symmetry.space_group_name_H-M   'P 1'
#
loop_
_entity.id
_entity.type
_entity.pdbx_description
1 polymer ?
#
loop_
_entity_poly.entity_id
_entity_poly.type
_entity_poly.pdbx_seq_one_letter_code
_entity_poly.pdbx_strand_id
1 'polypeptide(L)'
;MRKPLFKIRENGKFGFMDATGEIVIEPQYYEAEDFHNGFSRVRFNNKLVPLDSLGRLLMKHLFNFVGLFEEGFAKAQLVNQW
;
A
#
# COMPACT_ATOMS: atom_id res chain seq x y z
N MET A 1 4.50 11.11 -15.62
CA MET A 1 4.04 11.91 -14.45
C MET A 1 3.41 10.98 -13.44
N ARG A 2 3.74 11.11 -12.13
CA ARG A 2 2.97 10.44 -11.08
C ARG A 2 1.57 11.03 -11.06
N LYS A 3 0.54 10.21 -11.28
CA LYS A 3 -0.85 10.66 -11.17
C LYS A 3 -1.20 10.84 -9.70
N PRO A 4 -1.81 11.97 -9.30
CA PRO A 4 -2.32 12.13 -7.95
C PRO A 4 -3.45 11.12 -7.72
N LEU A 5 -3.47 10.52 -6.53
CA LEU A 5 -4.57 9.69 -6.07
C LEU A 5 -5.32 10.42 -4.95
N PHE A 6 -6.63 10.26 -4.96
CA PHE A 6 -7.54 10.88 -4.02
C PHE A 6 -8.13 9.82 -3.10
N LYS A 7 -8.08 10.08 -1.79
CA LYS A 7 -8.61 9.19 -0.77
C LYS A 7 -10.14 9.14 -0.86
N ILE A 8 -10.69 7.94 -0.91
CA ILE A 8 -12.13 7.68 -0.86
C ILE A 8 -12.45 6.86 0.38
N ARG A 9 -13.71 6.93 0.83
CA ARG A 9 -14.20 6.14 1.96
C ARG A 9 -15.52 5.48 1.61
N GLU A 10 -15.57 4.17 1.74
CA GLU A 10 -16.78 3.37 1.52
C GLU A 10 -16.89 2.30 2.62
N ASN A 11 -18.10 2.10 3.17
CA ASN A 11 -18.36 1.10 4.21
C ASN A 11 -17.38 1.14 5.40
N GLY A 12 -16.93 2.34 5.76
CA GLY A 12 -15.99 2.56 6.87
C GLY A 12 -14.52 2.27 6.53
N LYS A 13 -14.20 1.83 5.32
CA LYS A 13 -12.84 1.58 4.83
C LYS A 13 -12.39 2.64 3.84
N PHE A 14 -11.09 2.79 3.70
CA PHE A 14 -10.41 3.73 2.82
C PHE A 14 -9.78 3.02 1.63
N GLY A 15 -9.92 3.66 0.48
CA GLY A 15 -9.30 3.29 -0.80
C GLY A 15 -8.83 4.55 -1.52
N PHE A 16 -8.46 4.41 -2.79
CA PHE A 16 -7.96 5.51 -3.59
C PHE A 16 -8.44 5.43 -5.04
N MET A 17 -8.81 6.59 -5.58
CA MET A 17 -9.17 6.76 -6.99
C MET A 17 -8.22 7.74 -7.68
N ASP A 18 -8.13 7.66 -9.00
CA ASP A 18 -7.41 8.65 -9.79
C ASP A 18 -8.30 9.86 -10.16
N ALA A 19 -7.73 10.84 -10.87
CA ALA A 19 -8.44 12.06 -11.26
C ALA A 19 -9.62 11.83 -12.25
N THR A 20 -9.71 10.65 -12.87
CA THR A 20 -10.82 10.28 -13.77
C THR A 20 -12.00 9.69 -13.00
N GLY A 21 -11.82 9.37 -11.71
CA GLY A 21 -12.79 8.66 -10.88
C GLY A 21 -12.63 7.14 -10.92
N GLU A 22 -11.61 6.62 -11.60
CA GLU A 22 -11.30 5.19 -11.59
C GLU A 22 -10.72 4.78 -10.23
N ILE A 23 -11.28 3.74 -9.61
CA ILE A 23 -10.75 3.17 -8.38
C ILE A 23 -9.45 2.43 -8.71
N VAL A 24 -8.33 2.91 -8.14
CA VAL A 24 -7.01 2.28 -8.31
C VAL A 24 -6.73 1.32 -7.17
N ILE A 25 -7.21 1.65 -5.96
CA ILE A 25 -7.05 0.84 -4.76
C ILE A 25 -8.42 0.77 -4.09
N GLU A 26 -9.00 -0.43 -4.08
CA GLU A 26 -10.31 -0.67 -3.46
C GLU A 26 -10.34 -0.29 -1.97
N PRO A 27 -11.48 0.21 -1.45
CA PRO A 27 -11.67 0.47 -0.02
C PRO A 27 -11.44 -0.77 0.86
N GLN A 28 -10.24 -0.90 1.41
CA GLN A 28 -9.82 -2.08 2.19
C GLN A 28 -9.12 -1.73 3.51
N TYR A 29 -8.67 -0.49 3.68
CA TYR A 29 -7.92 -0.06 4.86
C TYR A 29 -8.80 0.63 5.90
N TYR A 30 -8.60 0.34 7.18
CA TYR A 30 -9.36 1.02 8.24
C TYR A 30 -8.88 2.45 8.52
N GLU A 31 -7.64 2.76 8.15
CA GLU A 31 -7.07 4.10 8.24
C GLU A 31 -6.17 4.33 7.03
N ALA A 32 -6.25 5.54 6.48
CA ALA A 32 -5.41 6.01 5.37
C ALA A 32 -5.17 7.52 5.44
N GLU A 33 -3.92 7.93 5.26
CA GLU A 33 -3.53 9.32 5.03
C GLU A 33 -3.72 9.70 3.55
N ASP A 34 -3.71 10.99 3.24
CA ASP A 34 -3.75 11.44 1.84
C ASP A 34 -2.42 11.14 1.14
N PHE A 35 -2.45 11.08 -0.20
CA PHE A 35 -1.22 10.90 -0.96
C PHE A 35 -0.38 12.17 -0.94
N HIS A 36 0.86 12.05 -0.46
CA HIS A 36 1.89 13.08 -0.49
C HIS A 36 3.18 12.52 -1.08
N ASN A 37 3.78 13.23 -2.04
CA ASN A 37 5.02 12.81 -2.72
C ASN A 37 4.96 11.38 -3.31
N GLY A 38 3.76 10.95 -3.72
CA GLY A 38 3.49 9.64 -4.32
C GLY A 38 3.43 8.47 -3.34
N PHE A 39 3.25 8.74 -2.04
CA PHE A 39 2.96 7.74 -1.02
C PHE A 39 1.80 8.17 -0.13
N SER A 40 1.09 7.19 0.42
CA SER A 40 0.16 7.34 1.55
C SER A 40 0.65 6.45 2.70
N ARG A 41 0.11 6.62 3.91
CA ARG A 41 0.28 5.65 5.02
C ARG A 41 -1.07 5.02 5.30
N VAL A 42 -1.10 3.70 5.34
CA VAL A 42 -2.31 2.92 5.63
C VAL A 42 -2.08 2.00 6.82
N ARG A 43 -3.14 1.69 7.55
CA ARG A 43 -3.09 0.68 8.62
C ARG A 43 -3.21 -0.72 8.03
N PHE A 44 -2.16 -1.52 8.19
CA PHE A 44 -2.10 -2.93 7.82
C PHE A 44 -1.55 -3.74 8.99
N ASN A 45 -2.27 -4.78 9.43
CA ASN A 45 -1.92 -5.62 10.59
C ASN A 45 -1.50 -4.79 11.84
N ASN A 46 -2.33 -3.82 12.22
CA ASN A 46 -2.11 -2.90 13.34
C ASN A 46 -0.86 -1.99 13.24
N LYS A 47 -0.20 -1.91 12.09
CA LYS A 47 0.94 -1.01 11.84
C LYS A 47 0.63 -0.02 10.72
N LEU A 48 1.18 1.20 10.82
CA LEU A 48 1.17 2.15 9.71
C LEU A 48 2.27 1.79 8.72
N VAL A 49 1.87 1.49 7.49
CA VAL A 49 2.75 1.06 6.41
C VAL A 49 2.64 2.03 5.25
N PRO A 50 3.76 2.48 4.65
CA PRO A 50 3.68 3.31 3.45
C PRO A 50 3.12 2.50 2.27
N LEU A 51 2.22 3.11 1.53
CA LEU A 51 1.56 2.59 0.35
C LEU A 51 1.91 3.48 -0.83
N ASP A 52 2.32 2.90 -1.96
CA ASP A 52 2.53 3.68 -3.18
C ASP A 52 1.29 3.76 -4.08
N SER A 53 1.38 4.54 -5.15
CA SER A 53 0.28 4.78 -6.08
C SER A 53 -0.11 3.58 -6.94
N LEU A 54 0.61 2.46 -6.83
CA LEU A 54 0.27 1.20 -7.48
C LEU A 54 -0.36 0.21 -6.49
N GLY A 55 -0.64 0.64 -5.26
CA GLY A 55 -1.18 -0.24 -4.22
C GLY A 55 -0.13 -1.09 -3.52
N ARG A 56 1.17 -0.84 -3.72
CA ARG A 56 2.24 -1.66 -3.13
C ARG A 56 2.58 -1.16 -1.73
N LEU A 57 2.52 -2.05 -0.76
CA LEU A 57 2.95 -1.79 0.62
C LEU A 57 4.48 -1.87 0.74
N LEU A 58 5.11 -0.78 1.18
CA LEU A 58 6.55 -0.65 1.35
C LEU A 58 6.96 -1.15 2.73
N MET A 59 7.04 -2.47 2.85
CA MET A 59 7.36 -3.16 4.10
C MET A 59 8.84 -3.55 4.19
N LYS A 60 9.76 -2.65 3.86
CA LYS A 60 11.20 -2.96 3.79
C LYS A 60 11.80 -3.56 5.07
N HIS A 61 11.20 -3.25 6.23
CA HIS A 61 11.64 -3.76 7.53
C HIS A 61 10.95 -5.06 7.95
N LEU A 62 10.00 -5.56 7.15
CA LEU A 62 9.34 -6.83 7.42
C LEU A 62 10.02 -8.00 6.73
N PHE A 63 11.06 -7.83 5.91
CA PHE A 63 11.73 -8.96 5.27
C PHE A 63 13.17 -9.09 5.73
N ASN A 64 13.54 -10.25 6.29
CA ASN A 64 14.95 -10.60 6.57
C ASN A 64 15.60 -11.34 5.39
N PHE A 65 14.79 -11.83 4.46
CA PHE A 65 15.25 -12.45 3.22
C PHE A 65 14.26 -12.19 2.09
N VAL A 66 14.78 -11.88 0.91
CA VAL A 66 14.06 -11.87 -0.36
C VAL A 66 14.90 -12.66 -1.35
N GLY A 67 14.33 -13.72 -1.91
CA GLY A 67 14.99 -14.57 -2.91
C GLY A 67 15.05 -13.90 -4.28
N LEU A 68 15.58 -14.63 -5.27
CA LEU A 68 15.58 -14.19 -6.65
C LEU A 68 14.16 -14.02 -7.18
N PHE A 69 13.99 -13.08 -8.11
CA PHE A 69 12.75 -12.90 -8.84
C PHE A 69 12.68 -13.90 -9.99
N GLU A 70 11.60 -14.69 -10.03
CA GLU A 70 11.26 -15.59 -11.13
C GLU A 70 9.81 -15.28 -11.55
N GLU A 71 9.58 -15.05 -12.84
CA GLU A 71 8.26 -14.71 -13.41
C GLU A 71 7.57 -13.49 -12.75
N GLY A 72 8.36 -12.55 -12.20
CA GLY A 72 7.84 -11.36 -11.51
C GLY A 72 7.51 -11.57 -10.03
N PHE A 73 7.76 -12.75 -9.47
CA PHE A 73 7.54 -13.08 -8.06
C PHE A 73 8.84 -13.46 -7.36
N ALA A 74 8.94 -13.23 -6.04
CA ALA A 74 10.07 -13.67 -5.23
C ALA A 74 9.57 -14.25 -3.90
N LYS A 75 10.21 -15.33 -3.43
CA LYS A 75 9.99 -15.84 -2.07
C LYS A 75 10.57 -14.83 -1.08
N ALA A 76 9.79 -14.42 -0.09
CA ALA A 76 10.26 -13.52 0.96
C ALA A 76 9.96 -14.11 2.33
N GLN A 77 10.93 -13.98 3.25
CA GLN A 77 10.77 -14.38 4.64
C GLN A 77 10.53 -13.14 5.49
N LEU A 78 9.51 -13.20 6.35
CA LEU A 78 9.18 -12.10 7.22
C LEU A 78 10.14 -12.03 8.42
N VAL A 79 10.46 -10.82 8.89
CA VAL A 79 11.12 -10.58 10.18
C VAL A 79 10.14 -10.96 11.28
N ASN A 80 10.43 -12.05 11.99
CA ASN A 80 9.78 -12.34 13.26
C ASN A 80 10.32 -11.35 14.31
N GLN A 81 9.50 -10.37 14.71
CA GLN A 81 9.76 -9.58 15.91
C GLN A 81 8.92 -10.17 17.04
N TRP A 82 9.59 -10.56 18.14
CA TRP A 82 8.97 -11.02 19.38
C TRP A 82 8.40 -9.85 20.17
#